data_AF-F0ZE23-F1
#
_entry.id   AF-F0ZE23-F1
#
_cell.length_a   1.000
_cell.length_b   1.000
_cell.length_c   1.000
_cell.angle_alpha   90.00
_cell.angle_beta   90.00
_cell.angle_gamma   90.00
#
_symmetry.space_group_name_H-M   'P 1'
#
loop_
_entity.id
_entity.type
_entity.pdbx_description
1 polymer ?
#
loop_
_entity_poly.entity_id
_entity_poly.type
_entity_poly.pdbx_seq_one_letter_code
_entity_poly.pdbx_strand_id
1 'polypeptide(L)'
;MSNNQQYDTKCLVHPHQDIILICSTCPNNIPVCTDCITGIHIGHIFISIEDGNIRDHIQQEFKNQTIPKLNNYLENNKLILGESNRHFKQIHENHTINLDKTIKIFKELKDIINAKENDIKRLLITKLDENIDVNNIITTTIENNNNIINKAIKNNNNNNSINKNEFIELLKHNHQCNNILSNICKINYLSEYKNTQLIIKENLESIKDLTYNYLEVLDDIPFLKKDLKTLEYGCDVRNIKIRYPTIGTIKHLPETIPTTVTHLLLLDGFNQTLNFIPPTVESLHLENIKYQLKPDSIPATITELSLLDGFDQSQ
;
A
#
# COMPACT_ATOMS: atom_id res chain seq x y z
N MET A 1 37.82 43.28 -5.02
CA MET A 1 36.69 43.28 -5.97
C MET A 1 35.57 44.06 -5.30
N SER A 2 35.27 45.25 -5.82
CA SER A 2 34.24 46.12 -5.28
C SER A 2 32.88 45.44 -5.48
N ASN A 3 32.22 45.03 -4.38
CA ASN A 3 30.81 44.67 -4.42
C ASN A 3 30.06 45.95 -4.81
N ASN A 4 29.76 46.13 -6.10
CA ASN A 4 28.75 47.09 -6.53
C ASN A 4 27.40 46.53 -6.09
N GLN A 5 27.09 46.69 -4.81
CA GLN A 5 25.80 46.37 -4.24
C GLN A 5 24.80 47.37 -4.82
N GLN A 6 24.06 46.94 -5.84
CA GLN A 6 22.97 47.73 -6.40
C GLN A 6 21.81 47.66 -5.40
N TYR A 7 21.59 48.73 -4.66
CA TYR A 7 20.47 48.84 -3.73
C TYR A 7 19.18 49.06 -4.52
N ASP A 8 18.15 48.26 -4.24
CA ASP A 8 16.83 48.46 -4.81
C ASP A 8 16.07 49.51 -4.00
N THR A 9 15.89 50.69 -4.59
CA THR A 9 15.17 51.82 -4.01
C THR A 9 13.71 51.88 -4.46
N LYS A 10 13.27 50.93 -5.29
CA LYS A 10 11.93 50.96 -5.87
C LYS A 10 10.85 50.62 -4.85
N CYS A 11 9.71 51.28 -4.99
CA CYS A 11 8.56 51.00 -4.17
C CYS A 11 8.00 49.61 -4.49
N LEU A 12 7.70 48.83 -3.44
CA LEU A 12 7.12 47.49 -3.56
C LEU A 12 5.77 47.47 -4.29
N VAL A 13 5.00 48.56 -4.19
CA VAL A 13 3.68 48.69 -4.82
C VAL A 13 3.76 49.41 -6.16
N HIS A 14 4.70 50.35 -6.32
CA HIS A 14 4.92 51.12 -7.54
C HIS A 14 6.37 50.95 -8.04
N PRO A 15 6.71 49.85 -8.74
CA PRO A 15 8.10 49.49 -9.07
C PRO A 15 8.85 50.51 -9.94
N HIS A 16 8.14 51.45 -10.56
CA HIS A 16 8.73 52.51 -11.37
C HIS A 16 9.18 53.73 -10.56
N GLN A 17 8.72 53.87 -9.31
CA GLN A 17 9.03 55.00 -8.45
C GLN A 17 9.98 54.61 -7.32
N ASP A 18 10.83 55.55 -6.95
CA ASP A 18 11.71 55.41 -5.79
C ASP A 18 10.98 55.76 -4.50
N ILE A 19 11.34 55.07 -3.42
CA ILE A 19 10.90 55.38 -2.07
C ILE A 19 11.52 56.71 -1.63
N ILE A 20 10.71 57.63 -1.13
CA ILE A 20 11.15 58.98 -0.76
C ILE A 20 10.90 59.32 0.71
N LEU A 21 9.89 58.72 1.35
CA LEU A 21 9.47 59.03 2.72
C LEU A 21 9.05 57.76 3.46
N ILE A 22 8.92 57.88 4.79
CA ILE A 22 8.38 56.84 5.67
C ILE A 22 7.03 57.31 6.19
N CYS A 23 5.99 56.49 6.05
CA CYS A 23 4.69 56.75 6.66
C CYS A 23 4.67 56.28 8.11
N SER A 24 4.69 57.23 9.05
CA SER A 24 4.70 56.96 10.50
C SER A 24 3.32 56.66 11.10
N THR A 25 2.25 57.03 10.38
CA THR A 25 0.87 56.72 10.79
C THR A 25 0.54 55.23 10.61
N CYS A 26 1.24 54.53 9.72
CA CYS A 26 1.01 53.12 9.46
C CYS A 26 1.89 52.24 10.37
N PRO A 27 1.42 51.04 10.76
CA PRO A 27 2.25 50.08 11.48
C PRO A 27 3.53 49.77 10.72
N ASN A 28 4.63 49.57 11.46
CA ASN A 28 5.93 49.14 10.95
C ASN A 28 6.63 50.12 9.99
N ASN A 29 6.37 51.43 10.09
CA ASN A 29 7.12 52.47 9.37
C ASN A 29 7.21 52.22 7.86
N ILE A 30 6.06 52.21 7.19
CA ILE A 30 5.95 51.79 5.79
C ILE A 30 6.73 52.75 4.86
N PRO A 31 7.65 52.26 4.02
CA PRO A 31 8.31 53.07 3.01
C PRO A 31 7.34 53.45 1.88
N VAL A 32 7.29 54.72 1.50
CA VAL A 32 6.34 55.26 0.51
C VAL A 32 7.03 56.06 -0.60
N CYS A 33 6.53 55.91 -1.82
CA CYS A 33 6.84 56.76 -2.97
C CYS A 33 5.77 57.84 -3.19
N THR A 34 5.95 58.70 -4.19
CA THR A 34 5.00 59.77 -4.53
C THR A 34 3.58 59.26 -4.77
N ASP A 35 3.42 58.16 -5.52
CA ASP A 35 2.10 57.57 -5.82
C ASP A 35 1.45 56.94 -4.57
N CYS A 36 2.24 56.40 -3.64
CA CYS A 36 1.71 55.92 -2.36
C CYS A 36 1.12 57.07 -1.53
N ILE A 37 1.80 58.22 -1.52
CA ILE A 37 1.41 59.41 -0.76
C ILE A 37 0.11 60.01 -1.31
N THR A 38 -0.01 60.12 -2.63
CA THR A 38 -1.18 60.68 -3.31
C THR A 38 -2.33 59.67 -3.47
N GLY A 39 -2.14 58.42 -3.04
CA GLY A 39 -3.13 57.37 -3.09
C GLY A 39 -3.55 56.87 -1.71
N ILE A 40 -2.97 55.76 -1.27
CA ILE A 40 -3.40 55.02 -0.06
C ILE A 40 -3.05 55.76 1.24
N HIS A 41 -2.00 56.60 1.23
CA HIS A 41 -1.51 57.30 2.42
C HIS A 41 -1.95 58.78 2.47
N ILE A 42 -2.98 59.18 1.72
CA ILE A 42 -3.50 60.57 1.76
C ILE A 42 -3.87 60.93 3.20
N GLY A 43 -3.31 62.03 3.70
CA GLY A 43 -3.60 62.55 5.05
C GLY A 43 -2.80 61.89 6.18
N HIS A 44 -1.87 60.98 5.88
CA HIS A 44 -0.96 60.42 6.87
C HIS A 44 0.24 61.33 7.16
N ILE A 45 0.92 61.07 8.27
CA ILE A 45 2.12 61.78 8.71
C ILE A 45 3.36 61.07 8.17
N PHE A 46 4.21 61.83 7.49
CA PHE A 46 5.43 61.34 6.86
C PHE A 46 6.68 61.85 7.55
N ILE A 47 7.71 61.01 7.55
CA ILE A 47 9.03 61.33 8.09
C ILE A 47 10.09 61.07 7.03
N SER A 48 11.14 61.90 7.05
CA SER A 48 12.26 61.80 6.10
C SER A 48 13.05 60.51 6.32
N ILE A 49 13.44 59.85 5.22
CA ILE A 49 14.40 58.73 5.23
C ILE A 49 15.82 59.16 5.66
N GLU A 50 16.09 60.47 5.67
CA GLU A 50 17.34 61.06 6.15
C GLU A 50 17.33 61.34 7.67
N ASP A 51 16.20 61.12 8.36
CA ASP A 51 16.13 61.28 9.82
C ASP A 51 17.02 60.23 10.51
N GLY A 52 18.08 60.71 11.16
CA GLY A 52 19.07 59.86 11.83
C GLY A 52 18.51 59.07 13.01
N ASN A 53 17.58 59.65 13.77
CA ASN A 53 17.00 58.98 14.94
C ASN A 53 16.13 57.80 14.52
N ILE A 54 15.32 57.96 13.46
CA ILE A 54 14.49 56.89 12.92
C ILE A 54 15.34 55.82 12.26
N ARG A 55 16.36 56.22 11.50
CA ARG A 55 17.30 55.28 10.88
C ARG A 55 17.96 54.39 11.92
N ASP A 56 18.48 54.98 12.98
CA ASP A 56 19.14 54.24 14.06
C ASP A 56 18.15 53.32 14.78
N HIS A 57 16.92 53.80 15.03
CA HIS A 57 15.87 53.00 15.67
C HIS A 57 15.49 51.76 14.84
N ILE A 58 15.18 51.93 13.56
CA ILE A 58 14.81 50.82 12.66
C ILE A 58 15.97 49.84 12.52
N GLN A 59 17.20 50.34 12.39
CA GLN A 59 18.39 49.49 12.28
C GLN A 59 18.61 48.66 13.56
N GLN A 60 18.43 49.27 14.74
CA GLN A 60 18.53 48.56 16.02
C GLN A 60 17.40 47.54 16.21
N GLU A 61 16.16 47.91 15.90
CA GLU A 61 15.00 47.01 15.97
C GLU A 61 15.20 45.80 15.06
N PHE A 62 15.56 46.03 13.80
CA PHE A 62 15.81 44.97 12.84
C PHE A 62 16.94 44.05 13.30
N LYS A 63 18.06 44.63 13.76
CA LYS A 63 19.23 43.85 14.20
C LYS A 63 18.96 43.04 15.48
N ASN A 64 18.30 43.64 16.46
CA ASN A 64 18.18 43.06 17.80
C ASN A 64 16.89 42.24 18.00
N GLN A 65 15.84 42.50 17.23
CA GLN A 65 14.56 41.80 17.36
C GLN A 65 14.24 40.95 16.13
N THR A 66 14.30 41.52 14.93
CA THR A 66 13.86 40.83 13.71
C THR A 66 14.83 39.75 13.28
N ILE A 67 16.15 40.04 13.22
CA ILE A 67 17.17 39.06 12.81
C ILE A 67 17.14 37.79 13.68
N PRO A 68 17.13 37.86 15.03
CA PRO A 68 17.05 36.66 15.85
C PRO A 68 15.79 35.82 15.59
N LYS A 69 14.62 36.47 15.41
CA LYS A 69 13.37 35.77 15.07
C LYS A 69 13.44 35.07 13.71
N LEU A 70 14.01 35.74 12.70
CA LEU A 70 14.22 35.16 11.37
C LEU A 70 15.19 33.99 11.41
N ASN A 71 16.29 34.11 12.16
CA ASN A 71 17.24 33.00 12.32
C ASN A 71 16.59 31.79 13.01
N ASN A 72 15.76 32.01 14.03
CA ASN A 72 14.98 30.94 14.65
C ASN A 72 14.03 30.28 13.63
N TYR A 73 13.33 31.08 12.84
CA TYR A 73 12.43 30.57 11.79
C TYR A 73 13.18 29.76 10.72
N LEU A 74 14.40 30.17 10.35
CA LEU A 74 15.25 29.42 9.43
C LEU A 74 15.67 28.06 10.00
N GLU A 75 16.02 27.99 11.28
CA GLU A 75 16.31 26.71 11.93
C GLU A 75 15.08 25.81 12.03
N ASN A 76 13.90 26.36 12.37
CA ASN A 76 12.65 25.60 12.39
C ASN A 76 12.30 25.05 11.01
N ASN A 77 12.49 25.82 9.94
CA ASN A 77 12.28 25.33 8.58
C ASN A 77 13.18 24.14 8.22
N LYS A 78 14.43 24.12 8.70
CA LYS A 78 15.33 22.96 8.49
C LYS A 78 14.80 21.72 9.20
N LEU A 79 14.28 21.86 10.42
CA LEU A 79 13.68 20.76 11.18
C LEU A 79 12.43 20.21 10.47
N ILE A 80 11.50 21.10 10.09
CA ILE A 80 10.28 20.74 9.37
C ILE A 80 10.61 20.02 8.06
N LEU A 81 11.59 20.52 7.31
CA LEU A 81 12.02 19.89 6.07
C LEU A 81 12.63 18.51 6.31
N GLY A 82 13.41 18.35 7.38
CA GLY A 82 13.97 17.07 7.80
C GLY A 82 12.89 16.03 8.14
N GLU A 83 11.89 16.42 8.93
CA GLU A 83 10.76 15.57 9.29
C GLU A 83 9.90 15.22 8.07
N SER A 84 9.59 16.19 7.22
CA SER A 84 8.85 15.98 5.97
C SER A 84 9.55 14.94 5.08
N ASN A 85 10.88 15.05 4.92
CA ASN A 85 11.66 14.12 4.13
C ASN A 85 11.67 12.71 4.75
N ARG A 86 11.73 12.62 6.09
CA ARG A 86 11.65 11.34 6.80
C ARG A 86 10.29 10.66 6.57
N HIS A 87 9.19 11.39 6.73
CA HIS A 87 7.84 10.85 6.48
C HIS A 87 7.65 10.42 5.04
N PHE A 88 8.10 11.23 4.08
CA PHE A 88 8.03 10.86 2.66
C PHE A 88 8.83 9.58 2.37
N LYS A 89 10.02 9.43 2.96
CA LYS A 89 10.82 8.20 2.83
C LYS A 89 10.08 6.99 3.39
N GLN A 90 9.45 7.10 4.56
CA GLN A 90 8.65 6.01 5.15
C GLN A 90 7.47 5.63 4.26
N ILE A 91 6.74 6.61 3.71
CA ILE A 91 5.63 6.37 2.77
C ILE A 91 6.14 5.61 1.55
N HIS A 92 7.27 6.04 0.98
CA HIS A 92 7.87 5.39 -0.18
C HIS A 92 8.31 3.94 0.13
N GLU A 93 8.94 3.70 1.29
CA GLU A 93 9.34 2.35 1.72
C GLU A 93 8.12 1.45 1.94
N ASN A 94 7.08 1.94 2.63
CA ASN A 94 5.84 1.21 2.85
C ASN A 94 5.13 0.87 1.53
N HIS A 95 5.10 1.81 0.58
CA HIS A 95 4.56 1.57 -0.75
C HIS A 95 5.31 0.43 -1.46
N THR A 96 6.63 0.47 -1.48
CA THR A 96 7.45 -0.61 -2.08
C THR A 96 7.19 -1.96 -1.42
N ILE A 97 7.15 -2.01 -0.08
CA ILE A 97 6.87 -3.24 0.67
C ILE A 97 5.47 -3.79 0.33
N ASN A 98 4.46 -2.93 0.26
CA ASN A 98 3.08 -3.34 -0.06
C ASN A 98 2.96 -3.81 -1.50
N LEU A 99 3.67 -3.19 -2.44
CA LEU A 99 3.75 -3.62 -3.82
C LEU A 99 4.38 -5.03 -3.93
N ASP A 100 5.51 -5.25 -3.27
CA ASP A 100 6.19 -6.55 -3.27
C ASP A 100 5.32 -7.65 -2.65
N LYS A 101 4.66 -7.36 -1.52
CA LYS A 101 3.68 -8.26 -0.90
C LYS A 101 2.56 -8.64 -1.86
N THR A 102 1.99 -7.64 -2.54
CA THR A 102 0.92 -7.83 -3.52
C THR A 102 1.37 -8.76 -4.66
N ILE A 103 2.54 -8.47 -5.24
CA ILE A 103 3.12 -9.30 -6.31
C ILE A 103 3.32 -10.74 -5.85
N LYS A 104 3.86 -10.94 -4.65
CA LYS A 104 4.09 -12.28 -4.08
C LYS A 104 2.80 -13.05 -3.89
N ILE A 105 1.79 -12.44 -3.29
CA ILE A 105 0.47 -13.04 -3.08
C ILE A 105 -0.14 -13.52 -4.41
N PHE A 106 -0.17 -12.66 -5.42
CA PHE A 106 -0.73 -13.04 -6.72
C PHE A 106 0.09 -14.11 -7.44
N LYS A 107 1.40 -14.16 -7.22
CA LYS A 107 2.24 -15.25 -7.74
C LYS A 107 1.86 -16.59 -7.11
N GLU A 108 1.73 -16.64 -5.79
CA GLU A 108 1.33 -17.85 -5.07
C GLU A 108 -0.05 -18.35 -5.53
N LEU A 109 -1.03 -17.45 -5.70
CA LEU A 109 -2.35 -17.80 -6.23
C LEU A 109 -2.27 -18.40 -7.65
N LYS A 110 -1.47 -17.80 -8.54
CA LYS A 110 -1.25 -18.34 -9.89
C LYS A 110 -0.63 -19.72 -9.85
N ASP A 111 0.35 -19.94 -8.97
CA ASP A 111 1.02 -21.23 -8.83
C ASP A 111 0.03 -22.32 -8.35
N ILE A 112 -0.86 -22.00 -7.41
CA ILE A 112 -1.92 -22.91 -6.95
C ILE A 112 -2.89 -23.27 -8.08
N ILE A 113 -3.37 -22.27 -8.83
CA ILE A 113 -4.29 -22.47 -9.96
C ILE A 113 -3.64 -23.34 -11.03
N ASN A 114 -2.40 -23.01 -11.42
CA ASN A 114 -1.64 -23.76 -12.42
C ASN A 114 -1.39 -25.19 -11.98
N ALA A 115 -1.06 -25.43 -10.70
CA ALA A 115 -0.88 -26.77 -10.17
C ALA A 115 -2.18 -27.60 -10.27
N LYS A 116 -3.33 -27.01 -9.92
CA LYS A 116 -4.63 -27.69 -10.04
C LYS A 116 -5.03 -27.96 -11.47
N GLU A 117 -4.80 -27.02 -12.38
CA GLU A 117 -5.01 -27.23 -13.81
C GLU A 117 -4.20 -28.42 -14.33
N ASN A 118 -2.90 -28.46 -13.98
CA ASN A 118 -1.99 -29.52 -14.40
C ASN A 118 -2.35 -30.89 -13.79
N ASP A 119 -2.78 -30.92 -12.52
CA ASP A 119 -3.27 -32.14 -11.87
C ASP A 119 -4.45 -32.75 -12.65
N ILE A 120 -5.44 -31.92 -13.02
CA ILE A 120 -6.63 -32.36 -13.75
C ILE A 120 -6.26 -32.80 -15.18
N LYS A 121 -5.42 -32.05 -15.89
CA LYS A 121 -4.92 -32.42 -17.22
C LYS A 121 -4.24 -33.79 -17.18
N ARG A 122 -3.34 -34.00 -16.21
CA ARG A 122 -2.64 -35.28 -16.06
C ARG A 122 -3.61 -36.42 -15.80
N LEU A 123 -4.60 -36.22 -14.93
CA LEU A 123 -5.60 -37.24 -14.65
C LEU A 123 -6.41 -37.62 -15.90
N LEU A 124 -6.83 -36.64 -16.70
CA LEU A 124 -7.56 -36.88 -17.95
C LEU A 124 -6.71 -37.65 -18.96
N ILE A 125 -5.44 -37.29 -19.11
CA ILE A 125 -4.50 -38.00 -19.98
C ILE A 125 -4.35 -39.45 -19.52
N THR A 126 -4.08 -39.69 -18.23
CA THR A 126 -3.96 -41.06 -17.69
C THR A 126 -5.22 -41.89 -17.92
N LYS A 127 -6.42 -41.31 -17.76
CA LYS A 127 -7.68 -42.03 -18.03
C LYS A 127 -7.91 -42.32 -19.51
N LEU A 128 -7.41 -41.47 -20.40
CA LEU A 128 -7.41 -41.77 -21.82
C LEU A 128 -6.43 -42.90 -22.14
N ASP A 129 -5.21 -42.86 -21.60
CA ASP A 129 -4.18 -43.88 -21.80
C ASP A 129 -4.66 -45.26 -21.34
N GLU A 130 -5.32 -45.34 -20.16
CA GLU A 130 -5.95 -46.58 -19.67
C GLU A 130 -6.96 -47.15 -20.69
N ASN A 131 -7.77 -46.30 -21.34
CA ASN A 131 -8.73 -46.73 -22.36
C ASN A 131 -8.05 -47.08 -23.70
N ILE A 132 -6.93 -46.44 -24.04
CA ILE A 132 -6.11 -46.80 -25.21
C ILE A 132 -5.53 -48.20 -25.03
N ASP A 133 -5.03 -48.52 -23.83
CA ASP A 133 -4.51 -49.85 -23.51
C ASP A 133 -5.60 -50.92 -23.63
N VAL A 134 -6.78 -50.67 -23.08
CA VAL A 134 -7.95 -51.56 -23.23
C VAL A 134 -8.29 -51.76 -24.71
N ASN A 135 -8.32 -50.68 -25.50
CA ASN A 135 -8.59 -50.75 -26.94
C ASN A 135 -7.57 -51.60 -27.70
N ASN A 136 -6.28 -51.47 -27.37
CA ASN A 136 -5.21 -52.23 -27.99
C ASN A 136 -5.35 -53.72 -27.68
N ILE A 137 -5.62 -54.08 -26.42
CA ILE A 137 -5.84 -55.48 -26.00
C ILE A 137 -7.01 -56.10 -26.77
N ILE A 138 -8.14 -55.38 -26.85
CA ILE A 138 -9.34 -55.84 -27.58
C ILE A 138 -9.01 -56.03 -29.07
N THR A 139 -8.38 -55.03 -29.69
CA THR A 139 -8.03 -55.05 -31.12
C THR A 139 -7.13 -56.24 -31.45
N THR A 140 -6.03 -56.42 -30.72
CA THR A 140 -5.09 -57.54 -30.93
C THR A 140 -5.77 -58.90 -30.72
N THR A 141 -6.64 -59.01 -29.71
CA THR A 141 -7.37 -60.25 -29.43
C THR A 141 -8.33 -60.60 -30.56
N ILE A 142 -9.11 -59.62 -31.05
CA ILE A 142 -10.04 -59.82 -32.16
C ILE A 142 -9.30 -60.14 -33.46
N GLU A 143 -8.23 -59.42 -33.79
CA GLU A 143 -7.40 -59.69 -34.97
C GLU A 143 -6.82 -61.10 -34.96
N ASN A 144 -6.29 -61.56 -33.81
CA ASN A 144 -5.78 -62.92 -33.66
C ASN A 144 -6.88 -63.96 -33.86
N ASN A 145 -8.06 -63.76 -33.27
CA ASN A 145 -9.20 -64.65 -33.46
C ASN A 145 -9.64 -64.69 -34.94
N ASN A 146 -9.73 -63.53 -35.60
CA ASN A 146 -10.07 -63.43 -37.02
C ASN A 146 -9.06 -64.18 -37.90
N ASN A 147 -7.76 -64.07 -37.60
CA ASN A 147 -6.72 -64.80 -38.32
C ASN A 147 -6.88 -66.33 -38.19
N ILE A 148 -7.17 -66.83 -36.99
CA ILE A 148 -7.44 -68.25 -36.74
C ILE A 148 -8.67 -68.72 -37.52
N ILE A 149 -9.77 -67.96 -37.44
CA ILE A 149 -11.04 -68.27 -38.13
C ILE A 149 -10.83 -68.29 -39.65
N ASN A 150 -10.20 -67.26 -40.22
CA ASN A 150 -9.95 -67.16 -41.65
C ASN A 150 -9.10 -68.33 -42.17
N LYS A 151 -8.08 -68.75 -41.40
CA LYS A 151 -7.25 -69.90 -41.75
C LYS A 151 -8.08 -71.20 -41.75
N ALA A 152 -8.93 -71.39 -40.74
CA ALA A 152 -9.81 -72.56 -40.65
C ALA A 152 -10.82 -72.61 -41.81
N ILE A 153 -11.45 -71.48 -42.15
CA ILE A 153 -12.38 -71.37 -43.28
C ILE A 153 -11.67 -71.72 -44.60
N LYS A 154 -10.48 -71.17 -44.84
CA LYS A 154 -9.72 -71.41 -46.07
C LYS A 154 -9.37 -72.89 -46.26
N ASN A 155 -9.00 -73.58 -45.18
CA ASN A 155 -8.59 -74.98 -45.24
C ASN A 155 -9.76 -75.95 -45.46
N ASN A 156 -11.00 -75.59 -45.11
CA ASN A 156 -12.18 -76.45 -45.30
C ASN A 156 -12.64 -76.55 -46.77
N ASN A 157 -12.16 -75.68 -47.65
CA ASN A 157 -12.58 -75.65 -49.06
C ASN A 157 -11.82 -76.63 -49.97
N ASN A 158 -10.80 -77.35 -49.46
CA ASN A 158 -10.02 -78.32 -50.25
C ASN A 158 -10.43 -79.76 -49.92
N ASN A 159 -11.53 -80.22 -50.51
CA ASN A 159 -11.97 -81.62 -50.42
C ASN A 159 -11.22 -82.47 -51.46
N ASN A 160 -10.21 -83.23 -51.03
CA ASN A 160 -9.79 -84.51 -51.61
C ASN A 160 -9.02 -85.31 -50.55
N SER A 161 -8.99 -86.64 -50.66
CA SER A 161 -8.61 -87.61 -49.62
C SER A 161 -7.54 -87.12 -48.62
N ILE A 162 -7.99 -86.85 -47.39
CA ILE A 162 -7.17 -86.24 -46.33
C ILE A 162 -6.11 -87.23 -45.85
N ASN A 163 -4.83 -86.87 -45.96
CA ASN A 163 -3.75 -87.67 -45.38
C ASN A 163 -3.65 -87.46 -43.85
N LYS A 164 -2.94 -88.34 -43.13
CA LYS A 164 -2.84 -88.29 -41.66
C LYS A 164 -2.36 -86.93 -41.11
N ASN A 165 -1.46 -86.24 -41.80
CA ASN A 165 -0.94 -84.94 -41.37
C ASN A 165 -1.97 -83.82 -41.58
N GLU A 166 -2.72 -83.86 -42.68
CA GLU A 166 -3.82 -82.92 -42.95
C GLU A 166 -4.96 -83.09 -41.93
N PHE A 167 -5.25 -84.33 -41.53
CA PHE A 167 -6.25 -84.59 -40.47
C PHE A 167 -5.80 -84.06 -39.11
N ILE A 168 -4.51 -84.16 -38.76
CA ILE A 168 -3.96 -83.56 -37.54
C ILE A 168 -4.08 -82.02 -37.59
N GLU A 169 -3.85 -81.40 -38.74
CA GLU A 169 -4.00 -79.95 -38.88
C GLU A 169 -5.47 -79.51 -38.77
N LEU A 170 -6.39 -80.29 -39.35
CA LEU A 170 -7.84 -80.08 -39.19
C LEU A 170 -8.29 -80.22 -37.74
N LEU A 171 -7.79 -81.22 -37.01
CA LEU A 171 -8.08 -81.38 -35.58
C LEU A 171 -7.59 -80.17 -34.77
N LYS A 172 -6.40 -79.64 -35.07
CA LYS A 172 -5.87 -78.43 -34.40
C LYS A 172 -6.75 -77.21 -34.66
N HIS A 173 -7.11 -76.96 -35.93
CA HIS A 173 -7.99 -75.83 -36.27
C HIS A 173 -9.38 -75.99 -35.65
N ASN A 174 -9.94 -77.20 -35.66
CA ASN A 174 -11.25 -77.48 -35.08
C ASN A 174 -11.25 -77.23 -33.56
N HIS A 175 -10.22 -77.71 -32.85
CA HIS A 175 -10.06 -77.44 -31.42
C HIS A 175 -9.96 -75.93 -31.12
N GLN A 176 -9.15 -75.19 -31.89
CA GLN A 176 -9.01 -73.75 -31.74
C GLN A 176 -10.33 -73.00 -32.00
N CYS A 177 -11.07 -73.37 -33.05
CA CYS A 177 -12.35 -72.74 -33.39
C CYS A 177 -13.43 -73.03 -32.34
N ASN A 178 -13.51 -74.26 -31.83
CA ASN A 178 -14.47 -74.61 -30.78
C ASN A 178 -14.20 -73.84 -29.48
N ASN A 179 -12.92 -73.61 -29.14
CA ASN A 179 -12.56 -72.76 -28.01
C ASN A 179 -13.03 -71.30 -28.20
N ILE A 180 -12.82 -70.72 -29.40
CA ILE A 180 -13.31 -69.37 -29.72
C ILE A 180 -14.84 -69.32 -29.62
N LEU A 181 -15.55 -70.25 -30.26
CA LEU A 181 -17.01 -70.33 -30.24
C LEU A 181 -17.58 -70.44 -28.82
N SER A 182 -16.93 -71.23 -27.96
CA SER A 182 -17.34 -71.38 -26.55
C SER A 182 -17.19 -70.10 -25.73
N ASN A 183 -16.30 -69.20 -26.14
CA ASN A 183 -16.02 -67.94 -25.46
C ASN A 183 -16.75 -66.73 -26.07
N ILE A 184 -17.20 -66.80 -27.34
CA ILE A 184 -17.92 -65.69 -28.01
C ILE A 184 -19.12 -65.18 -27.20
N CYS A 185 -19.88 -66.07 -26.56
CA CYS A 185 -21.05 -65.68 -25.76
C CYS A 185 -20.71 -65.07 -24.40
N LYS A 186 -19.46 -65.15 -23.95
CA LYS A 186 -19.03 -64.68 -22.61
C LYS A 186 -18.34 -63.32 -22.65
N ILE A 187 -17.92 -62.86 -23.82
CA ILE A 187 -17.03 -61.71 -23.89
C ILE A 187 -17.81 -60.43 -24.17
N ASN A 188 -17.95 -59.59 -23.15
CA ASN A 188 -18.39 -58.21 -23.30
C ASN A 188 -17.19 -57.26 -23.20
N TYR A 189 -16.31 -57.28 -24.20
CA TYR A 189 -15.11 -56.42 -24.27
C TYR A 189 -15.41 -54.94 -24.02
N LEU A 190 -16.62 -54.49 -24.36
CA LEU A 190 -17.05 -53.10 -24.22
C LEU A 190 -17.27 -52.67 -22.76
N SER A 191 -17.47 -53.63 -21.85
CA SER A 191 -17.68 -53.34 -20.42
C SER A 191 -16.39 -52.94 -19.68
N GLU A 192 -15.22 -53.07 -20.31
CA GLU A 192 -13.93 -52.73 -19.70
C GLU A 192 -13.57 -51.24 -19.86
N TYR A 193 -14.18 -50.54 -20.83
CA TYR A 193 -13.99 -49.10 -20.98
C TYR A 193 -14.58 -48.33 -19.80
N LYS A 194 -13.83 -47.32 -19.33
CA LYS A 194 -14.28 -46.44 -18.26
C LYS A 194 -14.47 -45.04 -18.81
N ASN A 195 -15.72 -44.58 -18.83
CA ASN A 195 -16.01 -43.20 -19.18
C ASN A 195 -15.59 -42.27 -18.04
N THR A 196 -14.95 -41.14 -18.38
CA THR A 196 -14.55 -40.12 -17.41
C THR A 196 -15.38 -38.87 -17.63
N GLN A 197 -16.17 -38.49 -16.64
CA GLN A 197 -16.97 -37.27 -16.67
C GLN A 197 -16.36 -36.21 -15.76
N LEU A 198 -16.14 -35.01 -16.30
CA LEU A 198 -15.74 -33.85 -15.51
C LEU A 198 -16.98 -33.29 -14.80
N ILE A 199 -16.95 -33.20 -13.47
CA ILE A 199 -18.02 -32.58 -12.68
C ILE A 199 -17.48 -31.29 -12.09
N ILE A 200 -18.08 -30.15 -12.46
CA ILE A 200 -17.77 -28.85 -11.87
C ILE A 200 -18.62 -28.72 -10.60
N LYS A 201 -17.97 -28.71 -9.43
CA LYS A 201 -18.65 -28.70 -8.13
C LYS A 201 -19.04 -27.31 -7.63
N GLU A 202 -18.39 -26.25 -8.11
CA GLU A 202 -18.65 -24.86 -7.69
C GLU A 202 -18.62 -23.88 -8.87
N ASN A 203 -19.37 -22.77 -8.74
CA ASN A 203 -19.47 -21.73 -9.77
C ASN A 203 -18.23 -20.84 -9.79
N LEU A 204 -17.74 -20.52 -10.98
CA LEU A 204 -16.60 -19.62 -11.20
C LEU A 204 -16.82 -18.23 -10.57
N GLU A 205 -18.08 -17.82 -10.42
CA GLU A 205 -18.48 -16.55 -9.81
C GLU A 205 -18.01 -16.41 -8.36
N SER A 206 -17.99 -17.51 -7.58
CA SER A 206 -17.49 -17.49 -6.18
C SER A 206 -15.99 -17.17 -6.11
N ILE A 207 -15.21 -17.58 -7.11
CA ILE A 207 -13.77 -17.27 -7.21
C ILE A 207 -13.58 -15.79 -7.60
N LYS A 208 -14.43 -15.25 -8.48
CA LYS A 208 -14.39 -13.82 -8.83
C LYS A 208 -14.66 -12.96 -7.60
N ASP A 209 -15.70 -13.26 -6.84
CA ASP A 209 -16.06 -12.51 -5.63
C ASP A 209 -14.95 -12.55 -4.58
N LEU A 210 -14.32 -13.71 -4.38
CA LEU A 210 -13.14 -13.82 -3.51
C LEU A 210 -11.96 -12.97 -4.02
N THR A 211 -11.78 -12.85 -5.33
CA THR A 211 -10.69 -12.07 -5.94
C THR A 211 -10.92 -10.56 -5.77
N TYR A 212 -12.16 -10.08 -5.89
CA TYR A 212 -12.50 -8.68 -5.70
C TYR A 212 -12.37 -8.21 -4.23
N ASN A 213 -12.53 -9.13 -3.26
CA ASN A 213 -12.44 -8.82 -1.83
C ASN A 213 -11.05 -9.09 -1.22
N TYR A 214 -10.08 -9.61 -1.98
CA TYR A 214 -8.82 -10.12 -1.42
C TYR A 214 -7.84 -9.01 -1.04
N LEU A 215 -7.87 -7.87 -1.75
CA LEU A 215 -6.99 -6.72 -1.50
C LEU A 215 -7.73 -5.42 -1.79
N GLU A 216 -7.92 -4.59 -0.76
CA GLU A 216 -8.41 -3.23 -0.88
C GLU A 216 -7.29 -2.26 -0.53
N VAL A 217 -7.03 -1.30 -1.44
CA VAL A 217 -6.15 -0.17 -1.12
C VAL A 217 -7.03 0.88 -0.46
N LEU A 218 -6.82 1.09 0.84
CA LEU A 218 -7.45 2.19 1.56
C LEU A 218 -6.69 3.48 1.23
N ASP A 219 -7.15 4.17 0.18
CA ASP A 219 -6.75 5.54 -0.08
C ASP A 219 -7.49 6.46 0.92
N ASP A 220 -6.78 7.43 1.50
CA ASP A 220 -7.26 8.31 2.58
C ASP A 220 -7.25 7.72 4.01
N ILE A 221 -6.19 7.02 4.41
CA ILE A 221 -5.80 7.01 5.83
C ILE A 221 -4.89 8.23 6.07
N PRO A 222 -5.44 9.42 6.42
CA PRO A 222 -4.62 10.59 6.71
C PRO A 222 -3.77 10.29 7.95
N PHE A 223 -2.44 10.35 7.78
CA PHE A 223 -1.51 9.98 8.84
C PHE A 223 -1.74 10.72 10.17
N LEU A 224 -2.29 11.96 10.16
CA LEU A 224 -2.88 12.62 11.33
C LEU A 224 -3.41 14.05 11.03
N LYS A 225 -4.11 14.32 9.92
CA LYS A 225 -4.36 15.74 9.53
C LYS A 225 -5.79 16.08 9.12
N LYS A 226 -6.57 16.54 10.09
CA LYS A 226 -7.29 17.81 9.95
C LYS A 226 -7.05 18.63 11.23
N ASP A 227 -6.30 19.72 11.10
CA ASP A 227 -6.13 20.81 12.07
C ASP A 227 -5.01 20.74 13.15
N LEU A 228 -3.84 20.17 12.84
CA LEU A 228 -2.67 20.29 13.74
C LEU A 228 -1.86 21.58 13.45
N LYS A 229 -1.74 22.47 14.46
CA LYS A 229 -0.73 23.55 14.51
C LYS A 229 0.21 23.31 15.68
N THR A 230 1.51 23.20 15.39
CA THR A 230 2.59 23.02 16.36
C THR A 230 2.72 24.23 17.28
N LEU A 231 2.77 24.03 18.61
CA LEU A 231 3.06 25.10 19.57
C LEU A 231 4.58 25.30 19.69
N GLU A 232 5.08 26.42 19.18
CA GLU A 232 6.48 26.84 19.33
C GLU A 232 6.65 27.93 20.40
N TYR A 233 7.80 27.96 21.07
CA TYR A 233 8.15 28.91 22.13
C TYR A 233 8.13 30.36 21.63
N GLY A 234 7.41 31.24 22.35
CA GLY A 234 7.38 32.69 22.11
C GLY A 234 6.16 33.24 21.37
N CYS A 235 5.17 32.41 21.01
CA CYS A 235 3.89 32.90 20.48
C CYS A 235 2.89 33.22 21.60
N ASP A 236 2.35 34.44 21.63
CA ASP A 236 1.19 34.77 22.46
C ASP A 236 -0.07 34.11 21.86
N VAL A 237 -0.42 32.94 22.39
CA VAL A 237 -1.51 32.08 21.88
C VAL A 237 -2.86 32.36 22.53
N ARG A 238 -2.96 33.38 23.40
CA ARG A 238 -4.18 33.69 24.19
C ARG A 238 -5.42 34.04 23.34
N ASN A 239 -5.22 34.46 22.08
CA ASN A 239 -6.30 34.87 21.17
C ASN A 239 -6.53 33.92 19.98
N ILE A 240 -5.89 32.74 19.95
CA ILE A 240 -6.06 31.77 18.85
C ILE A 240 -7.01 30.67 19.32
N LYS A 241 -8.13 30.47 18.60
CA LYS A 241 -9.00 29.29 18.76
C LYS A 241 -8.25 28.04 18.29
N ILE A 242 -7.48 27.41 19.17
CA ILE A 242 -6.73 26.18 18.90
C ILE A 242 -7.55 25.01 19.42
N ARG A 243 -7.89 24.05 18.53
CA ARG A 243 -8.55 22.79 18.91
C ARG A 243 -7.56 21.65 19.23
N TYR A 244 -6.37 21.63 18.59
CA TYR A 244 -5.41 20.52 18.68
C TYR A 244 -3.93 21.01 18.65
N PRO A 245 -3.26 21.26 19.79
CA PRO A 245 -1.82 21.49 19.83
C PRO A 245 -1.02 20.18 19.84
N THR A 246 0.11 20.18 19.13
CA THR A 246 1.12 19.11 19.17
C THR A 246 2.33 19.56 19.99
N ILE A 247 2.84 18.69 20.86
CA ILE A 247 4.08 18.92 21.63
C ILE A 247 5.09 17.87 21.19
N GLY A 248 6.07 18.31 20.39
CA GLY A 248 7.22 17.51 19.98
C GLY A 248 8.35 17.52 21.01
N THR A 249 9.48 16.92 20.64
CA THR A 249 10.70 16.75 21.45
C THR A 249 11.40 18.09 21.77
N ILE A 250 10.77 18.92 22.61
CA ILE A 250 11.36 20.15 23.10
C ILE A 250 11.91 19.89 24.49
N LYS A 251 13.16 20.29 24.73
CA LYS A 251 13.82 20.28 26.05
C LYS A 251 13.05 21.05 27.13
N HIS A 252 12.06 21.86 26.76
CA HIS A 252 11.22 22.63 27.66
C HIS A 252 9.77 22.69 27.13
N LEU A 253 8.81 22.31 27.99
CA LEU A 253 7.38 22.50 27.73
C LEU A 253 7.01 23.99 27.78
N PRO A 254 5.98 24.44 27.03
CA PRO A 254 5.41 25.77 27.25
C PRO A 254 4.85 25.87 28.68
N GLU A 255 5.08 27.01 29.36
CA GLU A 255 4.65 27.22 30.76
C GLU A 255 3.13 27.10 30.95
N THR A 256 2.32 27.33 29.90
CA THR A 256 0.87 27.23 29.96
C THR A 256 0.27 26.75 28.64
N ILE A 257 -0.54 25.69 28.68
CA ILE A 257 -1.39 25.26 27.56
C ILE A 257 -2.70 26.09 27.58
N PRO A 258 -3.18 26.65 26.44
CA PRO A 258 -4.42 27.41 26.40
C PRO A 258 -5.63 26.59 26.89
N THR A 259 -6.54 27.23 27.63
CA THR A 259 -7.75 26.59 28.19
C THR A 259 -8.79 26.17 27.13
N THR A 260 -8.55 26.48 25.85
CA THR A 260 -9.40 26.04 24.73
C THR A 260 -9.01 24.68 24.16
N VAL A 261 -7.89 24.12 24.63
CA VAL A 261 -7.35 22.86 24.14
C VAL A 261 -8.13 21.70 24.75
N THR A 262 -8.71 20.89 23.88
CA THR A 262 -9.52 19.70 24.23
C THR A 262 -8.87 18.40 23.80
N HIS A 263 -7.92 18.44 22.87
CA HIS A 263 -7.26 17.25 22.34
C HIS A 263 -5.75 17.48 22.29
N LEU A 264 -4.95 16.48 22.66
CA LEU A 264 -3.50 16.60 22.76
C LEU A 264 -2.81 15.42 22.05
N LEU A 265 -1.78 15.72 21.27
CA LEU A 265 -0.93 14.71 20.61
C LEU A 265 0.51 14.81 21.12
N LEU A 266 1.04 13.68 21.59
CA LEU A 266 2.45 13.51 21.97
C LEU A 266 3.17 12.69 20.91
N LEU A 267 4.20 13.30 20.31
CA LEU A 267 4.94 12.74 19.18
C LEU A 267 6.03 11.74 19.60
N ASP A 268 6.54 11.02 18.62
CA ASP A 268 7.71 10.14 18.74
C ASP A 268 8.85 10.79 19.55
N GLY A 269 9.38 10.07 20.55
CA GLY A 269 10.53 10.53 21.34
C GLY A 269 10.19 11.32 22.61
N PHE A 270 8.92 11.70 22.83
CA PHE A 270 8.50 12.44 24.03
C PHE A 270 8.83 11.66 25.33
N ASN A 271 9.56 12.28 26.27
CA ASN A 271 10.12 11.59 27.43
C ASN A 271 9.88 12.30 28.78
N GLN A 272 8.79 13.05 28.90
CA GLN A 272 8.45 13.78 30.14
C GLN A 272 7.15 13.25 30.76
N THR A 273 6.91 13.54 32.03
CA THR A 273 5.68 13.15 32.74
C THR A 273 4.46 13.88 32.17
N LEU A 274 3.27 13.27 32.25
CA LEU A 274 2.02 13.83 31.68
C LEU A 274 1.27 14.81 32.61
N ASN A 275 1.90 15.26 33.70
CA ASN A 275 1.29 16.13 34.71
C ASN A 275 1.06 17.58 34.25
N PHE A 276 1.55 17.96 33.09
CA PHE A 276 1.36 19.28 32.50
C PHE A 276 0.05 19.40 31.70
N ILE A 277 -0.61 18.28 31.43
CA ILE A 277 -1.84 18.24 30.62
C ILE A 277 -2.94 18.93 31.43
N PRO A 278 -3.54 20.03 30.94
CA PRO A 278 -4.58 20.72 31.68
C PRO A 278 -5.87 19.89 31.71
N PRO A 279 -6.74 20.11 32.70
CA PRO A 279 -7.99 19.37 32.85
C PRO A 279 -9.02 19.63 31.73
N THR A 280 -8.74 20.58 30.83
CA THR A 280 -9.57 20.85 29.65
C THR A 280 -9.34 19.85 28.53
N VAL A 281 -8.27 19.05 28.58
CA VAL A 281 -8.00 18.00 27.59
C VAL A 281 -8.84 16.77 27.90
N GLU A 282 -9.58 16.33 26.90
CA GLU A 282 -10.49 15.20 26.91
C GLU A 282 -9.97 14.04 26.04
N SER A 283 -9.21 14.32 24.97
CA SER A 283 -8.62 13.28 24.11
C SER A 283 -7.09 13.36 24.07
N LEU A 284 -6.42 12.21 24.26
CA LEU A 284 -4.96 12.07 24.22
C LEU A 284 -4.55 11.07 23.14
N HIS A 285 -3.66 11.49 22.25
CA HIS A 285 -3.09 10.66 21.20
C HIS A 285 -1.58 10.49 21.43
N LEU A 286 -1.10 9.25 21.38
CA LEU A 286 0.29 8.90 21.67
C LEU A 286 0.93 8.18 20.47
N GLU A 287 2.02 8.73 19.93
CA GLU A 287 2.92 8.00 19.02
C GLU A 287 3.98 7.21 19.84
N ASN A 288 5.18 6.93 19.31
CA ASN A 288 6.25 6.20 20.02
C ASN A 288 6.96 7.09 21.07
N ILE A 289 6.22 7.47 22.12
CA ILE A 289 6.75 8.20 23.26
C ILE A 289 7.79 7.34 24.02
N LYS A 290 8.83 7.98 24.56
CA LYS A 290 9.86 7.33 25.40
C LYS A 290 9.53 7.35 26.88
N TYR A 291 8.63 8.23 27.30
CA TYR A 291 8.09 8.20 28.65
C TYR A 291 7.30 6.91 28.86
N GLN A 292 7.64 6.18 29.92
CA GLN A 292 6.98 4.92 30.29
C GLN A 292 5.71 5.22 31.07
N LEU A 293 4.56 4.87 30.48
CA LEU A 293 3.25 5.04 31.10
C LEU A 293 3.15 4.14 32.34
N LYS A 294 2.83 4.73 33.50
CA LYS A 294 2.50 3.99 34.72
C LYS A 294 0.98 3.96 34.91
N PRO A 295 0.46 3.00 35.70
CA PRO A 295 -0.88 3.15 36.28
C PRO A 295 -1.01 4.56 36.88
N ASP A 296 -2.11 5.25 36.58
CA ASP A 296 -2.42 6.63 36.98
C ASP A 296 -1.61 7.76 36.33
N SER A 297 -0.78 7.46 35.31
CA SER A 297 -0.03 8.51 34.58
C SER A 297 -0.89 9.30 33.60
N ILE A 298 -2.05 8.78 33.20
CA ILE A 298 -2.98 9.47 32.31
C ILE A 298 -3.97 10.27 33.18
N PRO A 299 -4.12 11.59 32.95
CA PRO A 299 -5.08 12.40 33.71
C PRO A 299 -6.50 11.84 33.62
N ALA A 300 -7.23 11.89 34.74
CA ALA A 300 -8.61 11.39 34.82
C ALA A 300 -9.60 12.17 33.92
N THR A 301 -9.21 13.32 33.40
CA THR A 301 -10.00 14.10 32.45
C THR A 301 -9.97 13.55 31.02
N ILE A 302 -9.03 12.66 30.71
CA ILE A 302 -8.95 12.01 29.41
C ILE A 302 -10.06 10.97 29.29
N THR A 303 -11.03 11.26 28.43
CA THR A 303 -12.14 10.37 28.05
C THR A 303 -11.79 9.49 26.87
N GLU A 304 -10.84 9.89 26.03
CA GLU A 304 -10.43 9.17 24.83
C GLU A 304 -8.91 9.06 24.74
N LEU A 305 -8.39 7.83 24.65
CA LEU A 305 -6.97 7.55 24.48
C LEU A 305 -6.76 6.79 23.17
N SER A 306 -5.94 7.33 22.28
CA SER A 306 -5.53 6.64 21.06
C SER A 306 -4.04 6.35 21.07
N LEU A 307 -3.69 5.08 20.89
CA LEU A 307 -2.32 4.63 20.66
C LEU A 307 -2.11 4.53 19.15
N LEU A 308 -1.18 5.31 18.62
CA LEU A 308 -0.94 5.44 17.18
C LEU A 308 0.10 4.43 16.68
N ASP A 309 0.20 4.31 15.36
CA ASP A 309 1.07 3.31 14.72
C ASP A 309 2.54 3.50 15.11
N GLY A 310 3.18 2.42 15.55
CA GLY A 310 4.54 2.44 16.12
C GLY A 310 4.63 2.73 17.63
N PHE A 311 3.51 2.89 18.35
CA PHE A 311 3.50 2.96 19.82
C PHE A 311 4.07 1.67 20.42
N ASP A 312 5.15 1.81 21.20
CA ASP A 312 5.81 0.70 21.88
C ASP A 312 6.18 1.12 23.31
N GLN A 313 5.76 0.30 24.28
CA GLN A 313 6.07 0.44 25.71
C GLN A 313 6.66 -0.86 26.27
N SER A 314 7.02 -1.81 25.40
CA SER A 314 7.74 -2.99 25.83
C SER A 314 9.14 -2.59 26.30
N GLN A 315 9.51 -3.04 27.50
CA GLN A 315 10.89 -3.03 27.99
C GLN A 315 11.46 -4.43 27.91
#